data_AF-A0A6L9IL75-F1
#
_entry.id   AF-A0A6L9IL75-F1
#
_cell.length_a   1.000
_cell.length_b   1.000
_cell.length_c   1.000
_cell.angle_alpha   90.00
_cell.angle_beta   90.00
_cell.angle_gamma   90.00
#
_symmetry.space_group_name_H-M   'P 1'
#
loop_
_entity.id
_entity.type
_entity.pdbx_description
1 polymer ?
#
loop_
_entity_poly.entity_id
_entity_poly.type
_entity_poly.pdbx_seq_one_letter_code
_entity_poly.pdbx_strand_id
1 'polypeptide(L)'
;MISAKSAAAGALEPGLLPVFRVFVGAMWAVLTVSVCAFASTVPRDYFSLFAWLISGGLLIYLLSQPLQRWLGRDYLPGALAIISVGPLVADAAATALHVHLAWISHAAPAEPARLYLWLIPPAMLISLQYGTRTLLAYAFGTSLLPVLLATITTAGEPVISSHAGHGAIRLTLFLVAGFIVVRITQAQRQQRQELAEKNAQLAHYATTLEQLAVTQERNRLAREMHDTLAHTL
;
A
#
# COMPACT_ATOMS: atom_id res chain seq x y z
N MET A 1 -3.63 23.31 -21.49
CA MET A 1 -3.05 21.98 -21.19
C MET A 1 -2.69 21.75 -19.70
N ILE A 2 -3.14 22.58 -18.74
CA ILE A 2 -2.79 22.41 -17.31
C ILE A 2 -3.93 21.74 -16.49
N SER A 3 -5.14 21.61 -17.05
CA SER A 3 -6.31 21.17 -16.29
C SER A 3 -6.49 19.65 -16.10
N ALA A 4 -5.71 18.80 -16.78
CA ALA A 4 -5.87 17.34 -16.69
C ALA A 4 -4.98 16.67 -15.62
N LYS A 5 -3.98 17.39 -15.07
CA LYS A 5 -3.02 16.83 -14.10
C LYS A 5 -3.50 16.89 -12.64
N SER A 6 -4.56 17.66 -12.36
CA SER A 6 -5.13 17.83 -11.02
C SER A 6 -6.18 16.75 -10.68
N ALA A 7 -6.89 16.20 -11.67
CA ALA A 7 -7.97 15.23 -11.45
C ALA A 7 -7.47 13.80 -11.11
N ALA A 8 -6.21 13.48 -11.41
CA ALA A 8 -5.63 12.16 -11.15
C ALA A 8 -5.13 11.97 -9.70
N ALA A 9 -5.05 13.04 -8.90
CA ALA A 9 -4.55 12.96 -7.52
C ALA A 9 -5.62 12.57 -6.47
N GLY A 10 -6.87 12.37 -6.89
CA GLY A 10 -7.99 12.12 -5.98
C GLY A 10 -8.74 10.79 -6.15
N ALA A 11 -8.49 10.04 -7.23
CA ALA A 11 -9.08 8.72 -7.40
C ALA A 11 -8.14 7.69 -6.75
N LEU A 12 -8.54 7.17 -5.59
CA LEU A 12 -7.95 5.96 -5.00
C LEU A 12 -7.84 4.90 -6.12
N GLU A 13 -6.66 4.33 -6.35
CA GLU A 13 -6.52 3.29 -7.37
C GLU A 13 -7.55 2.18 -7.08
N PRO A 14 -8.45 1.86 -8.03
CA PRO A 14 -9.51 0.89 -7.83
C PRO A 14 -8.89 -0.49 -7.63
N GLY A 15 -8.71 -0.88 -6.37
CA GLY A 15 -8.00 -2.11 -5.98
C GLY A 15 -7.19 -1.99 -4.69
N LEU A 16 -6.83 -0.78 -4.26
CA LEU A 16 -5.97 -0.62 -3.09
C LEU A 16 -6.70 -0.84 -1.75
N LEU A 17 -7.95 -0.38 -1.67
CA LEU A 17 -8.79 -0.54 -0.49
C LEU A 17 -9.11 -2.01 -0.13
N PRO A 18 -9.47 -2.91 -1.08
CA PRO A 18 -9.64 -4.32 -0.77
C PRO A 18 -8.34 -5.01 -0.35
N VAL A 19 -7.19 -4.67 -0.97
CA VAL A 19 -5.89 -5.18 -0.55
C VAL A 19 -5.58 -4.76 0.89
N PHE A 20 -5.85 -3.50 1.23
CA PHE A 20 -5.64 -3.00 2.59
C PHE A 20 -6.58 -3.70 3.60
N ARG A 21 -7.85 -3.95 3.26
CA ARG A 21 -8.76 -4.73 4.11
C ARG A 21 -8.25 -6.14 4.39
N VAL A 22 -7.79 -6.85 3.36
CA VAL A 22 -7.24 -8.21 3.51
C VAL A 22 -5.99 -8.18 4.38
N PHE A 23 -5.13 -7.17 4.18
CA PHE A 23 -3.93 -6.99 5.00
C PHE A 23 -4.27 -6.79 6.49
N VAL A 24 -5.15 -5.85 6.82
CA VAL A 24 -5.55 -5.60 8.21
C VAL A 24 -6.26 -6.82 8.80
N GLY A 25 -7.09 -7.51 8.00
CA GLY A 25 -7.70 -8.80 8.37
C GLY A 25 -6.69 -9.86 8.73
N ALA A 26 -5.67 -10.07 7.89
CA ALA A 26 -4.60 -11.02 8.13
C ALA A 26 -3.76 -10.65 9.38
N MET A 27 -3.45 -9.37 9.57
CA MET A 27 -2.76 -8.91 10.77
C MET A 27 -3.57 -9.20 12.03
N TRP A 28 -4.86 -8.89 12.02
CA TRP A 28 -5.74 -9.15 13.15
C TRP A 28 -5.83 -10.66 13.46
N ALA A 29 -5.89 -11.52 12.45
CA ALA A 29 -5.87 -12.97 12.65
C ALA A 29 -4.56 -13.45 13.30
N VAL A 30 -3.40 -13.01 12.81
CA VAL A 30 -2.09 -13.35 13.39
C VAL A 30 -1.98 -12.86 14.83
N LEU A 31 -2.42 -11.62 15.10
CA LEU A 31 -2.42 -11.06 16.45
C LEU A 31 -3.39 -11.80 17.37
N THR A 32 -4.53 -12.26 16.88
CA THR A 32 -5.47 -13.07 17.66
C THR A 32 -4.82 -14.38 18.10
N VAL A 33 -4.10 -15.06 17.19
CA VAL A 33 -3.32 -16.26 17.53
C VAL A 33 -2.24 -15.93 18.56
N SER A 34 -1.53 -14.81 18.41
CA SER A 34 -0.53 -14.36 19.38
C SER A 34 -1.13 -14.11 20.76
N VAL A 35 -2.23 -13.36 20.85
CA VAL A 35 -2.93 -13.07 22.11
C VAL A 35 -3.43 -14.35 22.77
N CYS A 36 -3.99 -15.30 22.01
CA CYS A 36 -4.42 -16.59 22.53
C CYS A 36 -3.25 -17.47 23.00
N ALA A 37 -2.15 -17.52 22.24
CA ALA A 37 -0.97 -18.32 22.58
C ALA A 37 -0.23 -17.79 23.82
N PHE A 38 -0.22 -16.47 24.02
CA PHE A 38 0.43 -15.80 25.15
C PHE A 38 -0.56 -15.35 26.24
N ALA A 39 -1.80 -15.88 26.22
CA ALA A 39 -2.84 -15.57 27.20
C ALA A 39 -2.44 -15.90 28.65
N SER A 40 -1.53 -16.86 28.85
CA SER A 40 -1.01 -17.23 30.16
C SER A 40 0.07 -16.27 30.70
N THR A 41 0.61 -15.39 29.85
CA THR A 41 1.68 -14.43 30.18
C THR A 41 1.23 -12.98 30.07
N VAL A 42 -0.07 -12.71 30.19
CA VAL A 42 -0.72 -11.42 29.89
C VAL A 42 -0.18 -10.17 30.62
N PRO A 43 0.47 -10.23 31.79
CA PRO A 43 1.19 -9.06 32.30
C PRO A 43 2.47 -8.72 31.52
N ARG A 44 2.91 -9.57 30.57
CA ARG A 44 4.23 -9.48 29.91
C ARG A 44 4.17 -9.06 28.43
N ASP A 45 2.99 -9.12 27.78
CA ASP A 45 2.82 -8.77 26.36
C ASP A 45 1.72 -7.73 26.12
N TYR A 46 1.88 -6.55 26.73
CA TYR A 46 1.00 -5.40 26.53
C TYR A 46 0.97 -4.91 25.06
N PHE A 47 2.06 -5.13 24.32
CA PHE A 47 2.18 -4.74 22.91
C PHE A 47 1.16 -5.48 22.04
N SER A 48 1.09 -6.81 22.14
CA SER A 48 0.19 -7.63 21.32
C SER A 48 -1.29 -7.31 21.57
N LEU A 49 -1.69 -7.06 22.82
CA LEU A 49 -3.06 -6.68 23.17
C LEU A 49 -3.45 -5.31 22.59
N PHE A 50 -2.57 -4.32 22.72
CA PHE A 50 -2.82 -2.98 22.21
C PHE A 50 -2.83 -2.95 20.68
N ALA A 51 -1.89 -3.65 20.03
CA ALA A 51 -1.88 -3.81 18.58
C ALA A 51 -3.14 -4.54 18.07
N TRP A 52 -3.65 -5.52 18.82
CA TRP A 52 -4.88 -6.24 18.50
C TRP A 52 -6.11 -5.33 18.58
N LEU A 53 -6.22 -4.52 19.64
CA LEU A 53 -7.28 -3.54 19.81
C LEU A 53 -7.27 -2.49 18.68
N ILE A 54 -6.10 -1.95 18.35
CA ILE A 54 -5.95 -1.01 17.24
C ILE A 54 -6.37 -1.66 15.92
N SER A 55 -5.87 -2.86 15.63
CA SER A 55 -6.16 -3.55 14.37
C SER A 55 -7.64 -3.92 14.24
N GLY A 56 -8.27 -4.33 15.35
CA GLY A 56 -9.71 -4.62 15.41
C GLY A 56 -10.55 -3.36 15.19
N GLY A 57 -10.21 -2.27 15.87
CA GLY A 57 -10.84 -0.96 15.66
C GLY A 57 -10.67 -0.46 14.22
N LEU A 58 -9.51 -0.69 13.62
CA LEU A 58 -9.18 -0.30 12.26
C LEU A 58 -9.92 -1.17 11.23
N LEU A 59 -10.14 -2.46 11.50
CA LEU A 59 -11.04 -3.31 10.71
C LEU A 59 -12.48 -2.80 10.75
N ILE A 60 -13.00 -2.47 11.93
CA ILE A 60 -14.35 -1.90 12.07
C ILE A 60 -14.44 -0.59 11.29
N TYR A 61 -13.43 0.28 11.40
CA TYR A 61 -13.29 1.50 10.61
C TYR A 61 -13.32 1.19 9.10
N LEU A 62 -12.55 0.20 8.64
CA LEU A 62 -12.43 -0.22 7.24
C LEU A 62 -13.67 -0.90 6.64
N LEU A 63 -14.46 -1.58 7.46
CA LEU A 63 -15.73 -2.19 7.08
C LEU A 63 -16.90 -1.20 7.14
N SER A 64 -16.75 -0.08 7.86
CA SER A 64 -17.81 0.93 7.98
C SER A 64 -17.99 1.75 6.68
N GLN A 65 -19.02 1.39 5.90
CA GLN A 65 -19.44 2.16 4.72
C GLN A 65 -19.82 3.63 4.96
N PRO A 66 -20.48 4.03 6.07
CA PRO A 66 -20.85 5.44 6.25
C PRO A 66 -19.63 6.35 6.41
N LEU A 67 -18.57 5.86 7.06
CA LEU A 67 -17.35 6.61 7.31
C LEU A 67 -16.50 6.78 6.05
N GLN A 68 -16.51 5.76 5.17
CA GLN A 68 -15.92 5.83 3.83
C GLN A 68 -16.60 6.92 2.97
N ARG A 69 -17.93 7.06 3.08
CA ARG A 69 -18.69 8.10 2.36
C ARG A 69 -18.45 9.50 2.91
N TRP A 70 -18.20 9.61 4.21
CA TRP A 70 -18.01 10.90 4.88
C TRP A 70 -16.59 11.46 4.71
N LEU A 71 -15.55 10.62 4.80
CA LEU A 71 -14.15 11.05 4.69
C LEU A 71 -13.59 11.03 3.26
N GLY A 72 -14.26 10.35 2.31
CA GLY A 72 -13.90 10.35 0.89
C GLY A 72 -12.43 10.04 0.63
N ARG A 73 -11.65 11.10 0.31
CA ARG A 73 -10.23 11.05 -0.09
C ARG A 73 -9.26 10.89 1.08
N ASP A 74 -9.62 11.36 2.28
CA ASP A 74 -8.74 11.36 3.45
C ASP A 74 -8.92 10.12 4.36
N TYR A 75 -9.84 9.23 3.97
CA TYR A 75 -10.14 7.98 4.66
C TYR A 75 -8.93 7.02 4.75
N LEU A 76 -8.22 6.84 3.64
CA LEU A 76 -7.12 5.89 3.55
C LEU A 76 -5.80 6.43 4.13
N PRO A 77 -5.41 7.70 3.95
CA PRO A 77 -4.27 8.29 4.67
C PRO A 77 -4.45 8.22 6.20
N GLY A 78 -5.66 8.48 6.70
CA GLY A 78 -5.96 8.40 8.13
C GLY A 78 -5.76 7.00 8.68
N ALA A 79 -6.30 5.98 8.00
CA ALA A 79 -6.11 4.59 8.40
C ALA A 79 -4.63 4.15 8.31
N LEU A 80 -3.88 4.59 7.29
CA LEU A 80 -2.44 4.35 7.19
C LEU A 80 -1.64 5.04 8.30
N ALA A 81 -2.02 6.25 8.70
CA ALA A 81 -1.40 6.93 9.82
C ALA A 81 -1.66 6.17 11.14
N ILE A 82 -2.89 5.73 11.38
CA ILE A 82 -3.26 5.01 12.60
C ILE A 82 -2.53 3.66 12.68
N ILE A 83 -2.53 2.86 11.60
CA ILE A 83 -1.87 1.54 11.60
C ILE A 83 -0.36 1.63 11.74
N SER A 84 0.23 2.79 11.41
CA SER A 84 1.67 3.01 11.49
C SER A 84 2.08 3.61 12.83
N VAL A 85 1.40 4.66 13.29
CA VAL A 85 1.72 5.34 14.55
C VAL A 85 1.31 4.51 15.77
N GLY A 86 0.19 3.81 15.69
CA GLY A 86 -0.36 3.03 16.81
C GLY A 86 0.63 2.05 17.44
N PRO A 87 1.20 1.10 16.66
CA PRO A 87 2.20 0.15 17.16
C PRO A 87 3.48 0.81 17.65
N LEU A 88 3.90 1.94 17.06
CA LEU A 88 5.07 2.69 17.52
C LEU A 88 4.85 3.27 18.92
N VAL A 89 3.68 3.85 19.16
CA VAL A 89 3.30 4.38 20.47
C VAL A 89 3.16 3.23 21.48
N ALA A 90 2.59 2.09 21.06
CA ALA A 90 2.45 0.90 21.89
C ALA A 90 3.80 0.37 22.37
N ASP A 91 4.76 0.27 21.45
CA ASP A 91 6.12 -0.19 21.73
C ASP A 91 6.85 0.74 22.69
N ALA A 92 6.75 2.06 22.45
CA ALA A 92 7.35 3.05 23.33
C ALA A 92 6.72 3.06 24.73
N ALA A 93 5.38 2.96 24.81
CA ALA A 93 4.65 2.91 26.08
C ALA A 93 4.97 1.63 26.86
N ALA A 94 5.04 0.49 26.18
CA ALA A 94 5.48 -0.76 26.79
C ALA A 94 6.90 -0.60 27.34
N THR A 95 7.83 -0.08 26.55
CA THR A 95 9.22 0.14 26.97
C THR A 95 9.31 1.06 28.18
N ALA A 96 8.57 2.17 28.17
CA ALA A 96 8.52 3.12 29.29
C ALA A 96 7.99 2.46 30.57
N LEU A 97 6.91 1.68 30.47
CA LEU A 97 6.33 0.95 31.60
C LEU A 97 7.34 -0.05 32.18
N HIS A 98 8.06 -0.79 31.34
CA HIS A 98 9.10 -1.73 31.78
C HIS A 98 10.25 -1.02 32.51
N VAL A 99 10.68 0.15 32.01
CA VAL A 99 11.74 0.95 32.64
C VAL A 99 11.26 1.51 33.99
N HIS A 100 10.05 2.03 34.07
CA HIS A 100 9.50 2.62 35.31
C HIS A 100 9.23 1.60 36.42
N LEU A 101 8.85 0.37 36.09
CA LEU A 101 8.55 -0.66 37.10
C LEU A 101 9.80 -1.37 37.67
N ALA A 102 11.02 -1.01 37.25
CA ALA A 102 12.29 -1.51 37.81
C ALA A 102 12.46 -3.06 37.83
N TRP A 103 11.79 -3.78 36.94
CA TRP A 103 11.98 -5.24 36.76
C TRP A 103 13.22 -5.52 35.90
N ILE A 104 14.39 -5.48 36.55
CA ILE A 104 15.58 -6.33 36.34
C ILE A 104 16.05 -6.59 34.89
N SER A 105 17.25 -6.04 34.64
CA SER A 105 18.38 -6.55 33.84
C SER A 105 18.11 -7.43 32.62
N HIS A 106 18.63 -6.96 31.49
CA HIS A 106 18.46 -7.49 30.13
C HIS A 106 17.09 -7.13 29.60
N ALA A 107 17.00 -5.89 29.10
CA ALA A 107 16.01 -5.50 28.11
C ALA A 107 15.88 -6.66 27.13
N ALA A 108 14.80 -7.43 27.22
CA ALA A 108 14.39 -8.27 26.11
C ALA A 108 14.18 -7.24 25.00
N PRO A 109 15.04 -7.20 23.97
CA PRO A 109 14.84 -6.24 22.90
C PRO A 109 13.45 -6.58 22.38
N ALA A 110 12.52 -5.63 22.48
CA ALA A 110 11.23 -5.73 21.81
C ALA A 110 11.56 -6.17 20.38
N GLU A 111 11.20 -7.41 20.04
CA GLU A 111 11.64 -8.12 18.83
C GLU A 111 11.58 -7.16 17.64
N PRO A 112 12.70 -6.52 17.26
CA PRO A 112 12.64 -5.35 16.38
C PRO A 112 12.13 -5.76 14.99
N ALA A 113 12.31 -7.05 14.67
CA ALA A 113 11.72 -7.76 13.55
C ALA A 113 10.19 -7.63 13.45
N ARG A 114 9.45 -7.64 14.57
CA ARG A 114 7.99 -7.51 14.57
C ARG A 114 7.54 -6.15 14.03
N LEU A 115 8.18 -5.07 14.46
CA LEU A 115 7.91 -3.72 13.97
C LEU A 115 8.30 -3.56 12.50
N TYR A 116 9.41 -4.17 12.05
CA TYR A 116 9.77 -4.13 10.64
C TYR A 116 8.72 -4.81 9.77
N LEU A 117 8.33 -6.05 10.11
CA LEU A 117 7.33 -6.79 9.34
C LEU A 117 5.97 -6.08 9.33
N TRP A 118 5.61 -5.39 10.42
CA TRP A 118 4.37 -4.63 10.53
C TRP A 118 4.35 -3.39 9.64
N LEU A 119 5.45 -2.65 9.54
CA LEU A 119 5.49 -1.37 8.84
C LEU A 119 5.82 -1.48 7.34
N ILE A 120 6.31 -2.64 6.86
CA ILE A 120 6.57 -2.86 5.43
C ILE A 120 5.31 -2.68 4.57
N PRO A 121 4.15 -3.29 4.89
CA PRO A 121 2.98 -3.20 4.02
C PRO A 121 2.37 -1.80 3.93
N PRO A 122 2.22 -1.02 5.03
CA PRO A 122 1.88 0.39 4.95
C PRO A 122 2.89 1.19 4.11
N ALA A 123 4.21 0.95 4.28
CA ALA A 123 5.24 1.60 3.47
C ALA A 123 5.05 1.31 1.97
N MET A 124 4.76 0.04 1.63
CA MET A 124 4.52 -0.40 0.27
C MET A 124 3.26 0.24 -0.33
N LEU A 125 2.16 0.29 0.42
CA LEU A 125 0.92 0.96 -0.01
C LEU A 125 1.12 2.47 -0.21
N ILE A 126 1.85 3.12 0.68
CA ILE A 126 2.20 4.54 0.56
C ILE A 126 3.06 4.79 -0.68
N SER A 127 4.03 3.91 -0.92
CA SER A 127 4.91 3.94 -2.10
C SER A 127 4.12 3.81 -3.40
N LEU A 128 3.09 2.95 -3.43
CA LEU A 128 2.25 2.74 -4.60
C LEU A 128 1.35 3.94 -4.91
N GLN A 129 0.73 4.52 -3.87
CA GLN A 129 -0.34 5.49 -4.06
C GLN A 129 0.09 6.95 -4.00
N TYR A 130 0.97 7.30 -3.06
CA TYR A 130 1.30 8.69 -2.74
C TYR A 130 2.68 9.11 -3.27
N GLY A 131 3.42 8.19 -3.87
CA GLY A 131 4.70 8.43 -4.52
C GLY A 131 5.88 8.61 -3.56
N THR A 132 7.04 8.96 -4.12
CA THR A 132 8.33 8.97 -3.41
C THR A 132 8.42 9.99 -2.28
N ARG A 133 7.79 11.18 -2.42
CA ARG A 133 7.84 12.23 -1.38
C ARG A 133 7.13 11.82 -0.09
N THR A 134 5.95 11.23 -0.20
CA THR A 134 5.18 10.78 0.95
C THR A 134 5.80 9.53 1.59
N LEU A 135 6.38 8.65 0.77
CA LEU A 135 7.18 7.53 1.26
C LEU A 135 8.39 8.03 2.08
N LEU A 136 9.11 9.05 1.60
CA LEU A 136 10.21 9.66 2.36
C LEU A 136 9.72 10.20 3.70
N ALA A 137 8.68 11.03 3.69
CA ALA A 137 8.10 11.57 4.92
C ALA A 137 7.68 10.46 5.91
N TYR A 138 7.07 9.39 5.39
CA TYR A 138 6.70 8.21 6.17
C TYR A 138 7.91 7.47 6.76
N ALA A 139 8.93 7.20 5.96
CA ALA A 139 10.12 6.47 6.39
C ALA A 139 10.93 7.27 7.43
N PHE A 140 11.08 8.58 7.21
CA PHE A 140 11.67 9.48 8.18
C PHE A 140 10.84 9.56 9.46
N GLY A 141 9.51 9.77 9.35
CA GLY A 141 8.63 9.87 10.50
C GLY A 141 8.64 8.61 11.36
N THR A 142 8.52 7.43 10.74
CA THR A 142 8.52 6.13 11.45
C THR A 142 9.90 5.71 11.97
N SER A 143 10.98 6.32 11.49
CA SER A 143 12.33 6.14 12.04
C SER A 143 12.62 7.12 13.19
N LEU A 144 12.10 8.35 13.12
CA LEU A 144 12.39 9.41 14.09
C LEU A 144 11.48 9.32 15.32
N LEU A 145 10.22 8.95 15.13
CA LEU A 145 9.21 8.92 16.18
C LEU A 145 9.56 8.00 17.37
N PRO A 146 10.09 6.77 17.19
CA PRO A 146 10.51 5.93 18.32
C PRO A 146 11.65 6.54 19.13
N VAL A 147 12.62 7.17 18.44
CA VAL A 147 13.76 7.83 19.10
C VAL A 147 13.27 9.01 19.92
N LEU A 148 12.38 9.82 19.36
CA LEU A 148 11.77 10.94 20.07
C LEU A 148 10.99 10.46 21.30
N LEU A 149 10.15 9.43 21.16
CA LEU A 149 9.41 8.88 22.28
C LEU A 149 10.34 8.33 23.38
N ALA A 150 11.44 7.65 23.01
CA ALA A 150 12.43 7.16 23.96
C ALA A 150 13.11 8.29 24.75
N THR A 151 13.38 9.45 24.14
CA THR A 151 13.93 10.61 24.84
C THR A 151 12.94 11.23 25.84
N ILE A 152 11.65 11.25 25.49
CA ILE A 152 10.58 11.83 26.34
C ILE A 152 10.32 10.93 27.55
N THR A 153 10.35 9.62 27.38
CA THR A 153 10.10 8.65 28.46
C THR A 153 11.31 8.45 29.37
N THR A 154 12.37 9.26 29.22
CA THR A 154 13.61 9.18 30.01
C THR A 154 14.24 7.78 30.01
N ALA A 155 14.02 7.02 28.92
CA ALA A 155 14.71 5.76 28.74
C ALA A 155 16.22 6.06 28.62
N GLY A 156 17.04 5.41 29.45
CA GLY A 156 18.48 5.73 29.50
C GLY A 156 19.17 5.63 28.13
N GLU A 157 20.37 6.22 28.03
CA GLU A 157 21.29 6.18 26.88
C GLU A 157 21.25 4.87 26.04
N PRO A 158 21.36 3.65 26.62
CA PRO A 158 21.38 2.41 25.83
C PRO A 158 20.08 2.13 25.05
N VAL A 159 18.94 2.61 25.54
CA VAL A 159 17.64 2.43 24.87
C VAL A 159 17.54 3.36 23.65
N ILE A 160 17.99 4.61 23.80
CA ILE A 160 18.00 5.60 22.71
C ILE A 160 18.91 5.13 21.57
N SER A 161 20.12 4.64 21.88
CA SER A 161 21.05 4.13 20.87
C SER A 161 20.50 2.90 20.12
N SER A 162 19.79 2.02 20.83
CA SER A 162 19.15 0.84 20.23
C SER A 162 18.04 1.24 19.26
N HIS A 163 17.13 2.14 19.66
CA HIS A 163 16.08 2.65 18.78
C HIS A 163 16.63 3.43 17.59
N ALA A 164 17.71 4.20 17.78
CA ALA A 164 18.38 4.90 16.68
C ALA A 164 18.98 3.94 15.64
N GLY A 165 19.67 2.88 16.10
CA GLY A 165 20.19 1.83 15.22
C GLY A 165 19.09 1.11 14.45
N HIS A 166 18.00 0.75 15.13
CA HIS A 166 16.83 0.15 14.50
C HIS A 166 16.13 1.09 13.51
N GLY A 167 16.05 2.38 13.82
CA GLY A 167 15.54 3.41 12.93
C GLY A 167 16.34 3.49 11.63
N ALA A 168 17.67 3.53 11.71
CA ALA A 168 18.54 3.60 10.55
C ALA A 168 18.37 2.39 9.60
N ILE A 169 18.27 1.18 10.15
CA ILE A 169 18.00 -0.04 9.38
C ILE A 169 16.62 0.05 8.70
N ARG A 170 15.58 0.47 9.46
CA ARG A 170 14.22 0.64 8.93
C ARG A 170 14.15 1.62 7.78
N LEU A 171 14.78 2.79 7.96
CA LEU A 171 14.84 3.84 6.96
C LEU A 171 15.46 3.29 5.68
N THR A 172 16.62 2.63 5.80
CA THR A 172 17.30 2.02 4.65
C THR A 172 16.41 0.98 3.95
N LEU A 173 15.79 0.08 4.70
CA LEU A 173 14.89 -0.96 4.15
C LEU A 173 13.70 -0.34 3.41
N PHE A 174 13.02 0.65 3.99
CA PHE A 174 11.86 1.28 3.35
C PHE A 174 12.23 2.09 2.13
N LEU A 175 13.39 2.74 2.13
CA LEU A 175 13.90 3.45 0.96
C LEU A 175 14.21 2.48 -0.18
N VAL A 176 14.91 1.38 0.09
CA VAL A 176 15.23 0.36 -0.93
C VAL A 176 13.95 -0.30 -1.45
N ALA A 177 13.10 -0.78 -0.55
CA ALA A 177 11.85 -1.44 -0.92
C ALA A 177 10.93 -0.50 -1.73
N GLY A 178 10.74 0.74 -1.25
CA GLY A 178 9.91 1.70 -1.94
C GLY A 178 10.51 2.17 -3.26
N PHE A 179 11.83 2.32 -3.38
CA PHE A 179 12.48 2.59 -4.66
C PHE A 179 12.21 1.47 -5.68
N ILE A 180 12.36 0.21 -5.28
CA ILE A 180 12.08 -0.96 -6.13
C ILE A 180 10.61 -0.94 -6.57
N VAL A 181 9.68 -0.75 -5.63
CA VAL A 181 8.23 -0.71 -5.92
C VAL A 181 7.91 0.41 -6.91
N VAL A 182 8.41 1.62 -6.70
CA VAL A 182 8.20 2.75 -7.61
C VAL A 182 8.71 2.42 -9.02
N ARG A 183 9.90 1.82 -9.13
CA ARG A 183 10.49 1.45 -10.42
C ARG A 183 9.68 0.37 -11.13
N ILE A 184 9.21 -0.65 -10.40
CA ILE A 184 8.34 -1.70 -10.95
C ILE A 184 7.02 -1.09 -11.45
N THR A 185 6.37 -0.25 -10.65
CA THR A 185 5.10 0.37 -11.03
C THR A 185 5.26 1.29 -12.25
N GLN A 186 6.37 2.04 -12.33
CA GLN A 186 6.67 2.87 -13.50
C GLN A 186 6.88 2.01 -14.75
N ALA A 187 7.67 0.94 -14.66
CA ALA A 187 7.89 0.02 -15.77
C ALA A 187 6.59 -0.66 -16.22
N GLN A 188 5.76 -1.11 -15.27
CA GLN A 188 4.45 -1.71 -15.56
C GLN A 188 3.50 -0.72 -16.24
N ARG A 189 3.50 0.55 -15.83
CA ARG A 189 2.67 1.59 -16.46
C ARG A 189 3.12 1.84 -17.90
N GLN A 190 4.43 1.89 -18.16
CA GLN A 190 4.97 2.04 -19.51
C GLN A 190 4.62 0.84 -20.40
N GLN A 191 4.82 -0.39 -19.90
CA GLN A 191 4.46 -1.61 -20.63
C GLN A 191 2.96 -1.67 -20.97
N ARG A 192 2.09 -1.26 -20.03
CA ARG A 192 0.63 -1.20 -20.29
C ARG A 192 0.28 -0.16 -21.35
N GLN A 193 0.96 0.99 -21.37
CA GLN A 193 0.75 2.01 -22.39
C GLN A 193 1.17 1.51 -23.77
N GLU A 194 2.37 0.92 -23.87
CA GLU A 194 2.86 0.34 -25.13
C GLU A 194 1.94 -0.76 -25.65
N LEU A 195 1.48 -1.65 -24.77
CA LEU A 195 0.54 -2.72 -25.14
C LEU A 195 -0.81 -2.16 -25.60
N ALA A 196 -1.32 -1.11 -24.96
CA ALA A 196 -2.54 -0.44 -25.37
C ALA A 196 -2.38 0.25 -26.75
N GLU A 197 -1.24 0.88 -27.01
CA GLU A 197 -0.94 1.50 -28.31
C GLU A 197 -0.85 0.46 -29.43
N LYS A 198 -0.18 -0.67 -29.19
CA LYS A 198 -0.08 -1.77 -30.17
C LYS A 198 -1.44 -2.41 -30.44
N ASN A 199 -2.25 -2.64 -29.41
CA ASN A 199 -3.60 -3.14 -29.59
C ASN A 199 -4.47 -2.18 -30.40
N ALA A 200 -4.35 -0.87 -30.17
CA ALA A 200 -5.05 0.14 -30.96
C ALA A 200 -4.60 0.14 -32.44
N GLN A 201 -3.30 -0.03 -32.70
CA GLN A 201 -2.76 -0.16 -34.06
C GLN A 201 -3.30 -1.42 -34.76
N LEU A 202 -3.26 -2.57 -34.09
CA LEU A 202 -3.80 -3.83 -34.64
C LEU A 202 -5.29 -3.73 -34.95
N ALA A 203 -6.07 -3.12 -34.05
CA ALA A 203 -7.48 -2.87 -34.28
C ALA A 203 -7.71 -1.99 -35.52
N HIS A 204 -6.91 -0.94 -35.70
CA HIS A 204 -6.98 -0.09 -36.89
C HIS A 204 -6.59 -0.82 -38.18
N TYR A 205 -5.55 -1.67 -38.15
CA TYR A 205 -5.16 -2.46 -39.31
C TYR A 205 -6.26 -3.45 -39.70
N ALA A 206 -6.87 -4.13 -38.73
CA ALA A 206 -7.98 -5.05 -38.97
C ALA A 206 -9.18 -4.35 -39.63
N THR A 207 -9.60 -3.18 -39.11
CA THR A 207 -10.71 -2.42 -39.71
C THR A 207 -10.38 -1.92 -41.12
N THR A 208 -9.13 -1.54 -41.39
CA THR A 208 -8.70 -1.11 -42.74
C THR A 208 -8.73 -2.28 -43.72
N LEU A 209 -8.28 -3.48 -43.31
CA LEU A 209 -8.35 -4.68 -44.12
C LEU A 209 -9.80 -5.09 -44.41
N GLU A 210 -10.68 -5.02 -43.42
CA GLU A 210 -12.12 -5.26 -43.60
C GLU A 210 -12.72 -4.30 -44.62
N GLN A 211 -12.43 -2.99 -44.52
CA GLN A 211 -12.91 -2.00 -45.48
C GLN A 211 -12.40 -2.26 -46.91
N LEU A 212 -11.14 -2.66 -47.05
CA LEU A 212 -10.57 -3.02 -48.34
C LEU A 212 -11.24 -4.27 -48.92
N ALA A 213 -11.43 -5.32 -48.12
CA ALA A 213 -12.11 -6.54 -48.53
C ALA A 213 -13.57 -6.28 -48.94
N VAL A 214 -14.31 -5.48 -48.17
CA VAL A 214 -15.69 -5.05 -48.51
C VAL A 214 -15.72 -4.28 -49.83
N THR A 215 -14.73 -3.41 -50.06
CA THR A 215 -14.64 -2.63 -51.31
C THR A 215 -14.32 -3.52 -52.51
N GLN A 216 -13.41 -4.48 -52.35
CA GLN A 216 -13.08 -5.46 -53.39
C GLN A 216 -14.27 -6.33 -53.74
N GLU A 217 -15.01 -6.81 -52.73
CA GLU A 217 -16.18 -7.64 -52.92
C GLU A 217 -17.32 -6.88 -53.62
N ARG A 218 -17.54 -5.61 -53.24
CA ARG A 218 -18.47 -4.73 -53.95
C ARG A 218 -18.10 -4.56 -55.43
N ASN A 219 -16.82 -4.38 -55.74
CA ASN A 219 -16.35 -4.26 -57.12
C ASN A 219 -16.46 -5.56 -57.92
N ARG A 220 -16.33 -6.72 -57.25
CA ARG A 220 -16.57 -8.03 -57.86
C ARG A 220 -18.05 -8.18 -58.21
N LEU A 221 -18.93 -7.93 -57.25
CA LEU A 221 -20.38 -7.99 -57.44
C LEU A 221 -20.87 -7.04 -58.54
N ALA A 222 -20.36 -5.82 -58.60
CA ALA A 222 -20.73 -4.86 -59.65
C ALA A 222 -20.36 -5.36 -61.05
N ARG A 223 -19.19 -6.01 -61.20
CA ARG A 223 -18.79 -6.63 -62.47
C ARG A 223 -19.66 -7.83 -62.83
N GLU A 224 -19.91 -8.73 -61.89
CA GLU A 224 -20.79 -9.88 -62.11
C GLU A 224 -22.23 -9.45 -62.49
N MET A 225 -22.75 -8.39 -61.86
CA MET A 225 -24.04 -7.80 -62.26
C MET A 225 -23.98 -7.15 -63.65
N HIS A 226 -22.87 -6.50 -64.02
CA HIS A 226 -22.72 -5.90 -65.33
C HIS A 226 -22.67 -6.95 -66.44
N ASP A 227 -21.88 -8.02 -66.26
CA ASP A 227 -21.75 -9.09 -67.24
C ASP A 227 -23.07 -9.84 -67.43
N THR A 228 -23.82 -10.10 -66.35
CA THR A 228 -25.14 -10.76 -66.45
C THR A 228 -26.20 -9.90 -67.13
N LEU A 229 -26.22 -8.58 -66.87
CA LEU A 229 -27.11 -7.65 -67.56
C LEU A 229 -26.74 -7.48 -69.04
N ALA A 230 -25.44 -7.39 -69.36
CA ALA A 230 -24.95 -7.23 -70.71
C ALA A 230 -25.19 -8.49 -71.58
N HIS A 231 -25.23 -9.68 -70.98
CA HIS A 231 -25.50 -10.93 -71.70
C HIS A 231 -26.99 -11.22 -71.97
N THR A 232 -27.90 -10.42 -71.40
CA THR A 232 -29.37 -10.57 -71.58
C THR A 232 -29.99 -9.64 -72.63
N LEU A 233 -29.18 -8.83 -73.33
CA LEU A 233 -29.58 -7.99 -74.48
C LEU A 233 -29.15 -8.64 -75.80
#